data_AF-A0A314LDU2-F1
#
_entry.id   AF-A0A314LDU2-F1
#
_cell.length_a   1.000
_cell.length_b   1.000
_cell.length_c   1.000
_cell.angle_alpha   90.00
_cell.angle_beta   90.00
_cell.angle_gamma   90.00
#
_symmetry.space_group_name_H-M   'P 1'
#
loop_
_entity.id
_entity.type
_entity.pdbx_description
1 polymer ?
#
loop_
_entity_poly.entity_id
_entity_poly.type
_entity_poly.pdbx_seq_one_letter_code
_entity_poly.pdbx_strand_id
1 'polypeptide(L)'
;MEIRQSQRIRRNLKQIWRTIPNLPPWLTRITERINEKSELFPSSINHVLINEYLPNQGIMPHQDGPAYYPVVAILSLGSPVVMDFTPHPNLRSCVGTHGNGVDAKISDPEAAVMNSGEQLDNCHPFSIVLMPRSLLIFKDSVYSDYLHGIKDSEMQRCNEAVNITNAENDGVVQHLSRSVKALDSDETVIYRANTRVSLTCRVVTKVCKNIFKF
;
A
#
# COMPACT_ATOMS: atom_id res chain seq x y z
N MET A 1 -17.79 -3.80 -29.75
CA MET A 1 -17.02 -2.54 -29.68
C MET A 1 -16.01 -2.71 -28.55
N GLU A 2 -14.89 -3.35 -28.85
CA GLU A 2 -13.85 -3.73 -27.88
C GLU A 2 -13.02 -2.51 -27.48
N ILE A 3 -12.97 -2.22 -26.19
CA ILE A 3 -12.09 -1.21 -25.61
C ILE A 3 -10.68 -1.81 -25.55
N ARG A 4 -9.83 -1.39 -26.49
CA ARG A 4 -8.39 -1.67 -26.49
C ARG A 4 -7.74 -0.96 -25.30
N GLN A 5 -7.54 -1.67 -24.19
CA GLN A 5 -6.59 -1.21 -23.18
C GLN A 5 -5.16 -1.40 -23.72
N SER A 6 -4.46 -0.27 -23.84
CA SER A 6 -3.12 -0.15 -24.41
C SER A 6 -2.10 -0.99 -23.64
N GLN A 7 -1.86 -2.22 -24.11
CA GLN A 7 -0.69 -3.02 -23.76
C GLN A 7 0.57 -2.33 -24.30
N ARG A 8 1.31 -1.60 -23.44
CA ARG A 8 2.68 -1.22 -23.78
C ARG A 8 3.65 -1.33 -22.61
N ILE A 9 3.67 -2.48 -21.93
CA ILE A 9 4.87 -3.01 -21.28
C ILE A 9 4.92 -4.53 -21.53
N ARG A 10 5.36 -4.92 -22.73
CA ARG A 10 5.92 -6.26 -22.97
C ARG A 10 7.43 -6.18 -22.74
N ARG A 11 7.86 -6.39 -21.50
CA ARG A 11 9.23 -6.78 -21.16
C ARG A 11 9.16 -7.75 -19.98
N ASN A 12 9.21 -9.04 -20.30
CA ASN A 12 9.58 -10.20 -19.49
C ASN A 12 9.66 -10.05 -17.94
N LEU A 13 8.58 -9.63 -17.28
CA LEU A 13 8.36 -10.06 -15.90
C LEU A 13 7.83 -11.48 -15.97
N LYS A 14 8.73 -12.46 -15.93
CA LYS A 14 8.35 -13.81 -15.52
C LYS A 14 7.94 -13.69 -14.05
N GLN A 15 6.67 -13.40 -13.79
CA GLN A 15 6.05 -13.71 -12.51
C GLN A 15 6.09 -15.24 -12.39
N ILE A 16 7.20 -15.78 -11.88
CA ILE A 16 7.38 -17.23 -11.73
C ILE A 16 6.48 -17.65 -10.56
N TRP A 17 5.24 -18.02 -10.85
CA TRP A 17 4.38 -18.77 -9.95
C TRP A 17 4.86 -20.23 -9.87
N ARG A 18 6.11 -20.45 -9.48
CA ARG A 18 6.53 -21.76 -8.98
C ARG A 18 6.29 -21.72 -7.49
N THR A 19 5.39 -22.56 -7.00
CA THR A 19 5.41 -23.02 -5.61
C THR A 19 6.79 -23.58 -5.35
N ILE A 20 7.70 -22.74 -4.86
CA ILE A 20 8.97 -23.22 -4.30
C ILE A 20 8.54 -23.80 -2.96
N PRO A 21 8.63 -25.13 -2.76
CA PRO A 21 8.12 -25.76 -1.54
C PRO A 21 8.77 -25.21 -0.27
N ASN A 22 9.94 -24.58 -0.40
CA ASN A 22 10.63 -23.85 0.66
C ASN A 22 11.25 -22.56 0.10
N LEU A 23 11.19 -21.45 0.86
CA LEU A 23 11.91 -20.24 0.48
C LEU A 23 13.44 -20.51 0.43
N PRO A 24 14.18 -19.87 -0.50
CA PRO A 24 15.64 -19.91 -0.49
C PRO A 24 16.21 -19.52 0.89
N PRO A 25 17.31 -20.14 1.37
CA PRO A 25 17.81 -19.92 2.73
C PRO A 25 18.04 -18.45 3.11
N TRP A 26 18.51 -17.63 2.15
CA TRP A 26 18.71 -16.21 2.35
C TRP A 26 17.40 -15.44 2.59
N LEU A 27 16.30 -15.87 1.95
CA LEU A 27 14.96 -15.34 2.20
C LEU A 27 14.41 -15.83 3.52
N THR A 28 14.59 -17.12 3.83
CA THR A 28 14.14 -17.72 5.10
C THR A 28 14.66 -16.94 6.30
N ARG A 29 15.95 -16.60 6.33
CA ARG A 29 16.53 -15.81 7.42
C ARG A 29 15.92 -14.41 7.56
N ILE A 30 15.55 -13.78 6.44
CA ILE A 30 14.91 -12.46 6.44
C ILE A 30 13.47 -12.59 6.95
N THR A 31 12.72 -13.57 6.45
CA THR A 31 11.30 -13.75 6.80
C THR A 31 11.12 -14.22 8.23
N GLU A 32 12.00 -15.10 8.74
CA GLU A 32 12.04 -15.49 10.16
C GLU A 32 12.25 -14.26 11.06
N ARG A 33 13.24 -13.41 10.75
CA ARG A 33 13.47 -12.17 11.51
C ARG A 33 12.27 -11.23 11.47
N ILE A 34 11.58 -11.11 10.34
CA ILE A 34 10.35 -10.30 10.24
C ILE A 34 9.27 -10.87 11.16
N ASN A 35 9.06 -12.20 11.15
CA ASN A 35 8.06 -12.84 12.00
C ASN A 35 8.41 -12.69 13.48
N GLU A 36 9.66 -13.00 13.87
CA GLU A 36 10.14 -12.92 15.25
C GLU A 36 10.07 -11.52 15.84
N LYS A 37 10.31 -10.48 15.03
CA LYS A 37 10.34 -9.09 15.52
C LYS A 37 9.00 -8.38 15.42
N SER A 38 8.13 -8.78 14.51
CA SER A 38 6.82 -8.14 14.36
C SER A 38 5.73 -8.86 15.14
N GLU A 39 5.78 -10.20 15.21
CA GLU A 39 4.71 -11.04 15.77
C GLU A 39 3.32 -10.78 15.13
N LEU A 40 3.30 -10.20 13.92
CA LEU A 40 2.06 -9.82 13.23
C LEU A 40 1.51 -10.90 12.29
N PHE A 41 2.32 -11.89 11.92
CA PHE A 41 1.92 -12.94 10.99
C PHE A 41 1.38 -14.17 11.75
N PRO A 42 0.32 -14.82 11.26
CA PRO A 42 -0.31 -15.96 11.95
C PRO A 42 0.53 -17.25 11.83
N SER A 43 1.50 -17.27 10.93
CA SER A 43 2.41 -18.37 10.66
C SER A 43 3.64 -17.85 9.90
N SER A 44 4.59 -18.72 9.62
CA SER A 44 5.76 -18.36 8.82
C SER A 44 5.34 -17.83 7.44
N ILE A 45 5.81 -16.63 7.10
CA ILE A 45 5.78 -16.10 5.74
C ILE A 45 6.24 -17.18 4.75
N ASN A 46 5.35 -17.51 3.81
CA ASN A 46 5.53 -18.60 2.85
C ASN A 46 5.51 -18.12 1.39
N HIS A 47 5.34 -16.81 1.18
CA HIS A 47 5.30 -16.21 -0.14
C HIS A 47 6.06 -14.87 -0.14
N VAL A 48 7.01 -14.74 -1.06
CA VAL A 48 7.78 -13.51 -1.28
C VAL A 48 7.74 -13.14 -2.76
N LEU A 49 7.27 -11.93 -3.06
CA LEU A 49 7.34 -11.33 -4.38
C LEU A 49 8.53 -10.36 -4.43
N ILE A 50 9.38 -10.51 -5.44
CA ILE A 50 10.49 -9.59 -5.71
C ILE A 50 10.08 -8.65 -6.84
N ASN A 51 10.04 -7.35 -6.55
CA ASN A 51 9.75 -6.32 -7.53
C ASN A 51 10.98 -5.46 -7.79
N GLU A 52 11.22 -5.12 -9.05
CA GLU A 52 12.26 -4.18 -9.49
C GLU A 52 11.58 -2.97 -10.16
N TYR A 53 12.04 -1.77 -9.82
CA TYR A 53 11.53 -0.52 -10.39
C TYR A 53 12.70 0.37 -10.83
N LEU A 54 12.74 0.69 -12.12
CA LEU A 54 13.59 1.77 -12.66
C LEU A 54 13.05 3.14 -12.22
N PRO A 55 13.87 4.21 -12.29
CA PRO A 55 13.50 5.60 -11.94
C PRO A 55 12.10 6.06 -12.36
N ASN A 56 11.67 5.74 -13.58
CA ASN A 56 10.40 6.19 -14.16
C ASN A 56 9.28 5.15 -14.07
N GLN A 57 9.48 4.06 -13.33
CA GLN A 57 8.53 2.97 -13.19
C GLN A 57 7.94 2.92 -11.78
N GLY A 58 6.67 2.58 -11.70
CA GLY A 58 5.91 2.37 -10.49
C GLY A 58 4.90 1.24 -10.69
N ILE A 59 3.83 1.29 -9.91
CA ILE A 59 2.72 0.34 -9.97
C ILE A 59 1.42 1.09 -9.68
N MET A 60 0.43 0.90 -10.55
CA MET A 60 -0.88 1.53 -10.43
C MET A 60 -1.54 1.20 -9.08
N PRO A 61 -2.37 2.09 -8.50
CA PRO A 61 -3.11 1.80 -7.29
C PRO A 61 -3.86 0.47 -7.35
N HIS A 62 -3.60 -0.42 -6.38
CA HIS A 62 -4.18 -1.76 -6.33
C HIS A 62 -4.31 -2.25 -4.89
N GLN A 63 -4.99 -3.38 -4.72
CA GLN A 63 -5.05 -4.16 -3.49
C GLN A 63 -4.41 -5.52 -3.68
N ASP A 64 -3.99 -6.11 -2.58
CA ASP A 64 -3.52 -7.48 -2.56
C ASP A 64 -4.69 -8.46 -2.74
N GLY A 65 -4.42 -9.58 -3.40
CA GLY A 65 -5.44 -10.59 -3.68
C GLY A 65 -5.95 -11.29 -2.40
N PRO A 66 -7.18 -11.83 -2.42
CA PRO A 66 -7.83 -12.43 -1.25
C PRO A 66 -7.24 -13.77 -0.79
N ALA A 67 -6.15 -14.23 -1.42
CA ALA A 67 -5.47 -15.47 -1.06
C ALA A 67 -4.52 -15.33 0.14
N TYR A 68 -4.18 -14.10 0.51
CA TYR A 68 -3.24 -13.81 1.59
C TYR A 68 -3.96 -13.51 2.91
N TYR A 69 -3.26 -13.74 4.02
CA TYR A 69 -3.64 -13.18 5.32
C TYR A 69 -3.51 -11.65 5.25
N PRO A 70 -4.38 -10.85 5.91
CA PRO A 70 -4.42 -9.39 5.75
C PRO A 70 -3.30 -8.65 6.50
N VAL A 71 -2.06 -9.09 6.25
CA VAL A 71 -0.81 -8.49 6.72
C VAL A 71 0.21 -8.65 5.61
N VAL A 72 0.90 -7.57 5.28
CA VAL A 72 2.00 -7.58 4.31
C VAL A 72 3.18 -6.81 4.85
N ALA A 73 4.38 -7.36 4.63
CA ALA A 73 5.64 -6.70 4.92
C ALA A 73 6.40 -6.42 3.62
N ILE A 74 6.87 -5.19 3.44
CA ILE A 74 7.62 -4.74 2.27
C ILE A 74 9.00 -4.25 2.72
N LEU A 75 10.03 -5.03 2.41
CA LEU A 75 11.42 -4.60 2.57
C LEU A 75 11.86 -3.81 1.33
N SER A 76 12.27 -2.56 1.52
CA SER A 76 12.72 -1.68 0.43
C SER A 76 14.25 -1.63 0.36
N LEU A 77 14.82 -1.72 -0.84
CA LEU A 77 16.27 -1.77 -1.09
C LEU A 77 16.64 -0.88 -2.30
N GLY A 78 17.90 -0.41 -2.32
CA GLY A 78 18.46 0.33 -3.45
C GLY A 78 18.12 1.82 -3.45
N SER A 79 16.90 2.17 -3.86
CA SER A 79 16.47 3.56 -4.08
C SER A 79 15.18 3.88 -3.32
N PRO A 80 15.02 5.11 -2.78
CA PRO A 80 13.79 5.54 -2.13
C PRO A 80 12.61 5.63 -3.09
N VAL A 81 11.39 5.56 -2.56
CA VAL A 81 10.17 5.81 -3.34
C VAL A 81 9.06 6.34 -2.43
N VAL A 82 8.13 7.12 -2.97
CA VAL A 82 6.86 7.43 -2.31
C VAL A 82 5.85 6.35 -2.69
N MET A 83 5.25 5.73 -1.67
CA MET A 83 4.09 4.85 -1.83
C MET A 83 2.84 5.59 -1.34
N ASP A 84 1.83 5.65 -2.20
CA ASP A 84 0.57 6.34 -1.93
C ASP A 84 -0.49 5.31 -1.50
N PHE A 85 -1.24 5.64 -0.46
CA PHE A 85 -2.41 4.91 0.01
C PHE A 85 -3.65 5.76 -0.20
N THR A 86 -4.63 5.22 -0.93
CA THR A 86 -5.87 5.91 -1.25
C THR A 86 -7.07 5.05 -0.85
N PRO A 87 -8.14 5.64 -0.28
CA PRO A 87 -9.35 4.91 0.06
C PRO A 87 -9.91 4.14 -1.14
N HIS A 88 -10.23 2.85 -0.97
CA HIS A 88 -10.92 2.08 -2.00
C HIS A 88 -12.32 2.67 -2.25
N PRO A 89 -12.81 2.77 -3.50
CA PRO A 89 -14.14 3.31 -3.80
C PRO A 89 -15.28 2.66 -2.99
N ASN A 90 -15.19 1.35 -2.73
CA ASN A 90 -16.15 0.61 -1.91
C ASN A 90 -16.26 1.16 -0.48
N LEU A 91 -15.18 1.69 0.10
CA LEU A 91 -15.19 2.28 1.43
C LEU A 91 -15.93 3.63 1.45
N ARG A 92 -15.84 4.40 0.35
CA ARG A 92 -16.58 5.66 0.20
C ARG A 92 -18.09 5.44 -0.01
N SER A 93 -18.49 4.28 -0.55
CA SER A 93 -19.90 3.96 -0.77
C SER A 93 -20.67 3.70 0.55
N CYS A 94 -19.98 3.34 1.64
CA CYS A 94 -20.63 3.09 2.94
C CYS A 94 -21.04 4.39 3.66
N VAL A 95 -20.43 5.52 3.30
CA VAL A 95 -20.58 6.81 3.99
C VAL A 95 -21.67 7.68 3.32
N GLY A 96 -22.27 7.21 2.22
CA GLY A 96 -23.19 7.98 1.39
C GLY A 96 -24.57 7.38 1.20
N THR A 97 -25.28 6.91 2.23
CA THR A 97 -26.75 6.74 2.18
C THR A 97 -27.39 6.75 3.58
N HIS A 98 -27.42 7.91 4.25
CA HIS A 98 -28.49 8.22 5.21
C HIS A 98 -28.92 9.67 5.01
N GLY A 99 -29.76 9.88 4.00
CA GLY A 99 -30.36 11.17 3.70
C GLY A 99 -31.50 11.00 2.70
N ASN A 100 -32.73 11.10 3.19
CA ASN A 100 -34.03 11.12 2.49
C ASN A 100 -34.65 9.76 2.13
N GLY A 101 -35.02 9.00 3.17
CA GLY A 101 -36.34 8.34 3.18
C GLY A 101 -37.28 9.19 4.05
N VAL A 102 -38.06 10.07 3.42
CA VAL A 102 -39.19 10.71 4.09
C VAL A 102 -40.37 9.76 3.94
N ASP A 103 -40.84 9.17 5.05
CA ASP A 103 -42.26 9.12 5.39
C ASP A 103 -42.51 8.46 6.77
N ALA A 104 -42.76 9.34 7.74
CA ALA A 104 -43.67 9.27 8.89
C ALA A 104 -43.93 7.93 9.63
N LYS A 105 -43.61 7.88 10.95
CA LYS A 105 -44.55 8.15 12.07
C LYS A 105 -43.92 7.89 13.45
N ILE A 106 -44.45 8.61 14.43
CA ILE A 106 -44.06 8.84 15.83
C ILE A 106 -44.45 7.65 16.75
N SER A 107 -43.61 7.28 17.74
CA SER A 107 -43.96 7.27 19.19
C SER A 107 -42.91 6.63 20.12
N ASP A 108 -42.65 7.36 21.21
CA ASP A 108 -42.23 7.00 22.59
C ASP A 108 -40.77 7.16 23.10
N PRO A 109 -40.58 7.67 24.35
CA PRO A 109 -39.29 8.11 24.87
C PRO A 109 -38.89 7.31 26.12
N GLU A 110 -38.05 6.28 26.01
CA GLU A 110 -37.33 5.73 27.18
C GLU A 110 -36.25 4.71 26.78
N ALA A 111 -34.99 5.16 26.77
CA ALA A 111 -33.76 4.39 27.05
C ALA A 111 -32.54 5.25 26.62
N ALA A 112 -32.16 6.19 27.47
CA ALA A 112 -30.92 6.95 27.28
C ALA A 112 -29.71 6.09 27.63
N VAL A 113 -29.20 5.28 26.69
CA VAL A 113 -27.85 4.69 26.75
C VAL A 113 -27.27 4.57 25.32
N MET A 114 -26.11 5.21 25.12
CA MET A 114 -25.11 4.98 24.04
C MET A 114 -25.51 5.31 22.59
N ASN A 115 -25.00 6.45 22.09
CA ASN A 115 -23.90 6.48 21.11
C ASN A 115 -23.68 7.93 20.70
N SER A 116 -22.70 8.61 21.31
CA SER A 116 -22.07 9.76 20.66
C SER A 116 -21.30 9.23 19.46
N GLY A 117 -22.01 9.06 18.35
CA GLY A 117 -21.46 8.71 17.05
C GLY A 117 -20.58 9.85 16.55
N GLU A 118 -19.36 9.95 17.11
CA GLU A 118 -18.23 10.55 16.41
C GLU A 118 -17.71 9.49 15.42
N GLN A 119 -18.53 9.16 14.42
CA GLN A 119 -18.10 8.36 13.29
C GLN A 119 -17.31 9.30 12.37
N LEU A 120 -16.11 9.63 12.81
CA LEU A 120 -15.22 10.58 12.16
C LEU A 120 -14.85 10.04 10.78
N ASP A 121 -15.09 10.87 9.76
CA ASP A 121 -14.76 10.73 8.32
C ASP A 121 -13.25 10.55 8.07
N ASN A 122 -12.62 9.54 8.68
CA ASN A 122 -11.16 9.40 8.76
C ASN A 122 -10.52 8.71 7.56
N CYS A 123 -11.22 8.58 6.44
CA CYS A 123 -10.65 7.91 5.27
C CYS A 123 -10.00 8.89 4.31
N HIS A 124 -8.86 9.43 4.76
CA HIS A 124 -8.04 10.32 3.96
C HIS A 124 -6.89 9.56 3.28
N PRO A 125 -6.55 9.92 2.03
CA PRO A 125 -5.34 9.41 1.41
C PRO A 125 -4.12 9.89 2.19
N PHE A 126 -3.06 9.09 2.15
CA PHE A 126 -1.78 9.43 2.77
C PHE A 126 -0.64 8.77 1.98
N SER A 127 0.58 9.25 2.18
CA SER A 127 1.76 8.70 1.52
C SER A 127 2.84 8.33 2.53
N ILE A 128 3.73 7.42 2.15
CA ILE A 128 4.89 7.02 2.95
C ILE A 128 6.13 7.04 2.06
N VAL A 129 7.21 7.68 2.53
CA VAL A 129 8.53 7.56 1.91
C VAL A 129 9.17 6.24 2.34
N LEU A 130 9.35 5.32 1.41
CA LEU A 130 10.02 4.05 1.63
C LEU A 130 11.52 4.20 1.34
N MET A 131 12.32 4.33 2.39
CA MET A 131 13.76 4.52 2.31
C MET A 131 14.49 3.20 2.02
N PRO A 132 15.71 3.24 1.44
CA PRO A 132 16.53 2.04 1.33
C PRO A 132 16.77 1.41 2.71
N ARG A 133 16.62 0.10 2.81
CA ARG A 133 16.71 -0.71 4.04
C ARG A 133 15.60 -0.45 5.06
N SER A 134 14.47 0.16 4.67
CA SER A 134 13.29 0.26 5.52
C SER A 134 12.36 -0.96 5.36
N LEU A 135 11.65 -1.31 6.42
CA LEU A 135 10.57 -2.29 6.42
C LEU A 135 9.23 -1.58 6.65
N LEU A 136 8.33 -1.64 5.69
CA LEU A 136 6.93 -1.22 5.88
C LEU A 136 6.09 -2.46 6.19
N ILE A 137 5.27 -2.42 7.24
CA ILE A 137 4.25 -3.44 7.51
C ILE A 137 2.91 -2.73 7.63
N PHE A 138 1.90 -3.21 6.91
CA PHE A 138 0.52 -2.75 7.07
C PHE A 138 -0.45 -3.93 7.12
N LYS A 139 -1.56 -3.73 7.85
CA LYS A 139 -2.56 -4.75 8.16
C LYS A 139 -3.97 -4.15 8.27
N ASP A 140 -4.94 -5.03 8.52
CA ASP A 140 -6.33 -4.66 8.82
C ASP A 140 -6.92 -3.72 7.76
N SER A 141 -7.52 -2.59 8.15
CA SER A 141 -8.19 -1.65 7.25
C SER A 141 -7.27 -1.05 6.19
N VAL A 142 -6.00 -0.81 6.49
CA VAL A 142 -5.02 -0.35 5.48
C VAL A 142 -4.79 -1.42 4.42
N TYR A 143 -4.86 -2.70 4.81
CA TYR A 143 -4.74 -3.81 3.87
C TYR A 143 -6.03 -4.02 3.04
N SER A 144 -7.20 -3.99 3.69
CA SER A 144 -8.47 -4.35 3.06
C SER A 144 -9.18 -3.21 2.36
N ASP A 145 -8.96 -1.97 2.79
CA ASP A 145 -9.82 -0.84 2.42
C ASP A 145 -9.07 0.28 1.70
N TYR A 146 -7.74 0.19 1.58
CA TYR A 146 -6.94 1.13 0.80
C TYR A 146 -6.34 0.47 -0.44
N LEU A 147 -6.33 1.22 -1.53
CA LEU A 147 -5.49 0.96 -2.69
C LEU A 147 -4.10 1.54 -2.41
N HIS A 148 -3.05 0.82 -2.75
CA HIS A 148 -1.68 1.29 -2.65
C HIS A 148 -0.97 1.28 -4.00
N GLY A 149 -0.07 2.24 -4.22
CA GLY A 149 0.61 2.39 -5.50
C GLY A 149 1.90 3.17 -5.41
N ILE A 150 2.68 3.12 -6.48
CA ILE A 150 3.88 3.92 -6.70
C ILE A 150 3.70 4.64 -8.02
N LYS A 151 3.85 5.97 -8.04
CA LYS A 151 3.74 6.74 -9.28
C LYS A 151 4.90 6.47 -10.24
N ASP A 152 4.57 6.29 -11.52
CA ASP A 152 5.52 6.23 -12.64
C ASP A 152 6.18 7.62 -12.86
N SER A 153 7.19 7.93 -12.05
CA SER A 153 7.90 9.21 -12.13
C SER A 153 9.28 9.13 -11.49
N GLU A 154 10.24 9.83 -12.12
CA GLU A 154 11.60 10.02 -11.59
C GLU A 154 11.65 11.03 -10.45
N MET A 155 10.63 11.88 -10.33
CA MET A 155 10.51 12.91 -9.30
C MET A 155 9.16 12.76 -8.60
N GLN A 156 9.17 12.46 -7.31
CA GLN A 156 7.97 12.25 -6.51
C GLN A 156 7.88 13.31 -5.41
N ARG A 157 6.73 13.98 -5.31
CA ARG A 157 6.44 14.88 -4.19
C ARG A 157 6.16 14.05 -2.94
N CYS A 158 6.64 14.51 -1.80
CA CYS A 158 6.49 13.83 -0.52
C CYS A 158 6.09 14.77 0.63
N ASN A 159 5.64 16.00 0.34
CA ASN A 159 5.17 16.96 1.35
C ASN A 159 4.15 16.38 2.34
N GLU A 160 3.25 15.51 1.86
CA GLU A 160 2.17 14.90 2.64
C GLU A 160 2.54 13.51 3.20
N ALA A 161 3.81 13.09 3.05
CA ALA A 161 4.23 11.79 3.53
C ALA A 161 4.29 11.76 5.06
N VAL A 162 3.68 10.75 5.67
CA VAL A 162 3.54 10.64 7.13
C VAL A 162 4.87 10.57 7.88
N ASN A 163 5.94 10.13 7.20
CA ASN A 163 7.28 9.98 7.75
C ASN A 163 8.28 10.97 7.13
N ILE A 164 7.80 12.13 6.66
CA ILE A 164 8.65 13.09 5.95
C ILE A 164 9.85 13.55 6.79
N THR A 165 9.66 13.83 8.08
CA THR A 165 10.76 14.24 8.98
C THR A 165 11.85 13.18 9.09
N ASN A 166 11.49 11.88 9.07
CA ASN A 166 12.50 10.81 9.04
C ASN A 166 13.24 10.80 7.70
N ALA A 167 12.52 10.98 6.59
CA ALA A 167 13.12 11.01 5.25
C ALA A 167 14.05 12.22 5.03
N GLU A 168 13.73 13.36 5.63
CA GLU A 168 14.59 14.55 5.67
C GLU A 168 15.87 14.28 6.47
N ASN A 169 15.74 13.68 7.66
CA ASN A 169 16.89 13.34 8.50
C ASN A 169 17.82 12.30 7.85
N ASP A 170 17.27 11.37 7.07
CA ASP A 170 18.06 10.39 6.28
C ASP A 170 18.67 11.01 5.00
N GLY A 171 18.43 12.29 4.71
CA GLY A 171 18.99 13.00 3.56
C GLY A 171 18.45 12.53 2.21
N VAL A 172 17.28 11.89 2.20
CA VAL A 172 16.65 11.30 1.01
C VAL A 172 15.90 12.35 0.19
N VAL A 173 15.54 13.44 0.86
CA VAL A 173 14.62 14.46 0.39
C VAL A 173 15.39 15.70 -0.07
N GLN A 174 14.84 16.40 -1.06
CA GLN A 174 15.34 17.68 -1.56
C GLN A 174 14.22 18.72 -1.49
N HIS A 175 14.57 19.96 -1.14
CA HIS A 175 13.65 21.09 -1.15
C HIS A 175 13.83 21.91 -2.43
N LEU A 176 12.75 22.10 -3.17
CA LEU A 176 12.71 22.95 -4.35
C LEU A 176 12.01 24.27 -4.01
N SER A 177 12.79 25.32 -3.81
CA SER A 177 12.28 26.67 -3.64
C SER A 177 11.85 27.24 -5.00
N ARG A 178 10.54 27.42 -5.23
CA ARG A 178 10.04 28.11 -6.43
C ARG A 178 10.05 29.63 -6.21
N SER A 179 11.04 30.31 -6.76
CA SER A 179 11.08 31.79 -6.80
C SER A 179 10.11 32.37 -7.83
N VAL A 180 8.79 32.25 -7.64
CA VAL A 180 7.81 33.05 -8.37
C VAL A 180 6.65 33.43 -7.43
N LYS A 181 6.39 34.74 -7.36
CA LYS A 181 5.37 35.40 -6.54
C LYS A 181 3.98 34.71 -6.64
N ALA A 182 3.61 33.93 -5.62
CA ALA A 182 2.28 33.74 -5.00
C ALA A 182 2.14 32.32 -4.42
N LEU A 183 1.93 32.24 -3.10
CA LEU A 183 1.91 31.06 -2.22
C LEU A 183 3.23 30.29 -2.11
N ASP A 184 3.97 30.65 -1.07
CA ASP A 184 5.20 30.04 -0.60
C ASP A 184 4.92 28.65 -0.03
N SER A 185 5.08 27.61 -0.85
CA SER A 185 5.16 26.23 -0.35
C SER A 185 6.42 25.62 -0.93
N ASP A 186 7.43 25.46 -0.09
CA ASP A 186 8.60 24.65 -0.42
C ASP A 186 8.13 23.25 -0.83
N GLU A 187 8.49 22.85 -2.04
CA GLU A 187 8.16 21.51 -2.52
C GLU A 187 9.23 20.55 -2.03
N THR A 188 8.77 19.55 -1.30
CA THR A 188 9.61 18.52 -0.71
C THR A 188 9.50 17.29 -1.60
N VAL A 189 10.62 16.89 -2.20
CA VAL A 189 10.63 15.90 -3.29
C VAL A 189 11.72 14.87 -3.10
N ILE A 190 11.51 13.68 -3.68
CA ILE A 190 12.56 12.68 -3.89
C ILE A 190 12.85 12.53 -5.38
N TYR A 191 14.13 12.42 -5.71
CA TYR A 191 14.59 12.08 -7.06
C TYR A 191 15.09 10.65 -7.10
N ARG A 192 14.49 9.85 -7.96
CA ARG A 192 14.79 8.42 -8.12
C ARG A 192 15.87 8.26 -9.16
N ALA A 193 17.13 8.32 -8.76
CA ALA A 193 18.26 8.17 -9.69
C ALA A 193 18.66 6.72 -9.97
N ASN A 194 18.25 5.78 -9.11
CA ASN A 194 18.74 4.40 -9.11
C ASN A 194 17.59 3.39 -9.13
N THR A 195 17.90 2.15 -9.47
CA THR A 195 16.95 1.03 -9.39
C THR A 195 16.55 0.75 -7.94
N ARG A 196 15.25 0.60 -7.70
CA ARG A 196 14.68 0.12 -6.44
C ARG A 196 14.34 -1.37 -6.57
N VAL A 197 14.66 -2.14 -5.53
CA VAL A 197 14.18 -3.52 -5.37
C VAL A 197 13.35 -3.61 -4.11
N SER A 198 12.28 -4.40 -4.12
CA SER A 198 11.53 -4.70 -2.90
C SER A 198 11.16 -6.16 -2.76
N LEU A 199 11.20 -6.66 -1.52
CA LEU A 199 10.69 -7.97 -1.15
C LEU A 199 9.34 -7.78 -0.46
N THR A 200 8.27 -8.29 -1.08
CA THR A 200 6.92 -8.23 -0.53
C THR A 200 6.56 -9.60 0.04
N CYS A 201 6.54 -9.67 1.36
CA CYS A 201 6.43 -10.88 2.18
C CYS A 201 4.99 -11.03 2.69
N ARG A 202 4.39 -12.20 2.45
CA ARG A 202 2.99 -12.51 2.79
C ARG A 202 2.85 -13.96 3.26
N VAL A 203 1.72 -14.23 3.92
CA VAL A 203 1.24 -15.58 4.23
C VAL A 203 0.06 -15.90 3.32
N VAL A 204 0.17 -16.94 2.50
CA VAL A 204 -0.96 -17.51 1.75
C VAL A 204 -1.77 -18.39 2.69
N THR A 205 -3.07 -18.08 2.86
CA THR A 205 -3.98 -18.78 3.80
C THR A 205 -4.69 -19.96 3.16
N LYS A 206 -4.90 -19.92 1.83
CA LYS A 206 -5.62 -20.95 1.08
C LYS A 206 -4.67 -21.71 0.15
N VAL A 207 -4.36 -22.95 0.49
CA VAL A 207 -3.87 -23.91 -0.50
C VAL A 207 -5.11 -24.36 -1.29
N CYS A 208 -5.35 -23.77 -2.47
CA CYS A 208 -6.35 -24.34 -3.39
C CYS A 208 -5.86 -25.72 -3.83
N LYS A 209 -6.32 -26.77 -3.15
CA LYS A 209 -5.93 -28.16 -3.44
C LYS A 209 -6.44 -28.67 -4.80
N ASN A 210 -7.23 -27.92 -5.57
CA ASN A 210 -7.84 -28.38 -6.82
C ASN A 210 -8.00 -27.25 -7.87
N ILE A 211 -6.95 -26.90 -8.64
CA ILE A 211 -7.08 -25.99 -9.80
C ILE A 211 -7.00 -26.72 -11.16
N PHE A 212 -6.74 -28.03 -11.21
CA PHE A 212 -6.87 -28.77 -12.48
C PHE A 212 -7.57 -30.11 -12.24
N LYS A 213 -8.82 -30.21 -12.67
CA LYS A 213 -9.39 -31.47 -13.16
C LYS A 213 -9.28 -31.39 -14.69
N PHE A 214 -8.40 -32.20 -15.27
CA PHE A 214 -8.43 -32.51 -16.70
C PHE A 214 -9.61 -33.43 -17.00
#